data_AF-D5RNG2-F1
#
_entry.id   AF-D5RNG2-F1
#
_cell.length_a   1.000
_cell.length_b   1.000
_cell.length_c   1.000
_cell.angle_alpha   90.00
_cell.angle_beta   90.00
_cell.angle_gamma   90.00
#
_symmetry.space_group_name_H-M   'P 1'
#
loop_
_entity.id
_entity.type
_entity.pdbx_description
1 polymer ?
#
loop_
_entity_poly.entity_id
_entity_poly.type
_entity_poly.pdbx_seq_one_letter_code
_entity_poly.pdbx_strand_id
1 'polypeptide(L)'
;MDFSDMTDSSMPAPASDAALAAHLLALFRQLSADGEGVTRPAYGAAEGACLDVLAGIARAEGLEAWPDAAGNLWMQPPGLGEAPAPACGSHMDSVPQGGNFDGAAGVVAGLLCARQALREGRRLRAVALRGEESPWFGAP
;
A
#
# COMPACT_ATOMS: atom_id res chain seq x y z
N MET A 1 -9.48 10.40 -17.25
CA MET A 1 -9.55 10.88 -15.86
C MET A 1 -8.12 11.23 -15.48
N ASP A 2 -7.90 12.46 -15.03
CA ASP A 2 -6.57 12.98 -14.74
C ASP A 2 -6.10 12.42 -13.39
N PHE A 3 -4.97 11.70 -13.37
CA PHE A 3 -4.42 11.08 -12.16
C PHE A 3 -3.74 12.10 -11.24
N SER A 4 -3.50 13.33 -11.72
CA SER A 4 -2.90 14.39 -10.91
C SER A 4 -3.81 14.88 -9.77
N ASP A 5 -5.14 14.77 -9.92
CA ASP A 5 -6.10 15.14 -8.88
C ASP A 5 -6.17 14.13 -7.71
N MET A 6 -5.69 12.89 -7.88
CA MET A 6 -5.69 11.87 -6.81
C MET A 6 -4.40 11.85 -5.98
N THR A 7 -3.40 12.63 -6.39
CA THR A 7 -2.11 12.77 -5.69
C THR A 7 -1.88 14.19 -5.20
N ASP A 8 -2.93 15.03 -5.24
CA ASP A 8 -2.85 16.42 -4.86
C ASP A 8 -2.45 16.56 -3.38
N SER A 9 -1.21 17.02 -3.19
CA SER A 9 -0.63 17.43 -1.91
C SER A 9 -1.41 18.53 -1.17
N SER A 10 -2.45 19.10 -1.78
CA SER A 10 -3.38 20.06 -1.17
C SER A 10 -4.49 19.42 -0.33
N MET A 11 -4.67 18.09 -0.39
CA MET A 11 -5.62 17.40 0.48
C MET A 11 -5.20 17.56 1.95
N PRO A 12 -6.08 18.04 2.84
CA PRO A 12 -5.75 18.18 4.25
C PRO A 12 -5.37 16.80 4.81
N ALA A 13 -4.30 16.76 5.62
CA ALA A 13 -3.88 15.53 6.27
C ALA A 13 -5.10 14.85 6.92
N PRO A 14 -5.31 13.55 6.67
CA PRO A 14 -6.52 12.87 7.13
C PRO A 14 -6.68 13.03 8.64
N ALA A 15 -7.88 13.41 9.07
CA ALA A 15 -8.20 13.82 10.44
C ALA A 15 -7.91 12.72 11.50
N SER A 16 -7.76 11.46 11.08
CA SER A 16 -7.35 10.32 11.93
C SER A 16 -6.75 9.19 11.10
N ASP A 17 -6.06 8.25 11.76
CA ASP A 17 -5.54 7.02 11.14
C ASP A 17 -6.69 6.17 10.55
N ALA A 18 -7.86 6.15 11.20
CA ALA A 18 -9.04 5.45 10.70
C ALA A 18 -9.58 6.07 9.40
N ALA A 19 -9.58 7.41 9.30
CA ALA A 19 -9.99 8.10 8.09
C ALA A 19 -9.02 7.83 6.94
N LEU A 20 -7.70 7.85 7.21
CA LEU A 20 -6.68 7.48 6.23
C LEU A 20 -6.85 6.03 5.75
N ALA A 21 -7.07 5.10 6.67
CA ALA A 21 -7.29 3.70 6.33
C ALA A 21 -8.49 3.51 5.41
N ALA A 22 -9.63 4.12 5.77
CA ALA A 22 -10.85 4.04 4.99
C ALA A 22 -10.66 4.66 3.59
N HIS A 23 -9.95 5.78 3.50
CA HIS A 23 -9.65 6.44 2.24
C HIS A 23 -8.78 5.57 1.32
N LEU A 24 -7.68 5.01 1.84
CA LEU A 24 -6.80 4.12 1.07
C LEU A 24 -7.54 2.89 0.55
N LEU A 25 -8.31 2.21 1.42
CA LEU A 25 -9.07 1.02 1.03
C LEU A 25 -10.13 1.37 -0.03
N ALA A 26 -10.77 2.55 0.06
CA ALA A 26 -11.70 3.02 -0.96
C ALA A 26 -11.01 3.27 -2.31
N LEU A 27 -9.83 3.89 -2.31
CA LEU A 27 -9.03 4.09 -3.53
C LEU A 27 -8.60 2.76 -4.14
N PHE A 28 -8.11 1.81 -3.34
CA PHE A 28 -7.73 0.49 -3.84
C PHE A 28 -8.92 -0.23 -4.49
N ARG A 29 -10.11 -0.17 -3.86
CA ARG A 29 -11.34 -0.69 -4.47
C ARG A 29 -11.62 -0.01 -5.80
N GLN A 30 -11.57 1.32 -5.86
CA GLN A 30 -11.89 2.06 -7.07
C GLN A 30 -10.95 1.71 -8.23
N LEU A 31 -9.66 1.51 -7.94
CA LEU A 31 -8.64 1.19 -8.94
C LEU A 31 -8.68 -0.27 -9.42
N SER A 32 -9.34 -1.16 -8.67
CA SER A 32 -9.30 -2.59 -8.93
C SER A 32 -10.66 -3.28 -8.93
N ALA A 33 -11.75 -2.50 -9.01
CA ALA A 33 -13.11 -3.02 -8.98
C ALA A 33 -13.36 -4.05 -10.08
N ASP A 34 -13.91 -5.20 -9.70
CA ASP A 34 -14.34 -6.27 -10.60
C ASP A 34 -15.62 -6.90 -10.04
N GLY A 35 -16.76 -6.48 -10.60
CA GLY A 35 -18.08 -6.80 -10.07
C GLY A 35 -18.26 -6.28 -8.64
N GLU A 36 -18.71 -7.18 -7.75
CA GLU A 36 -18.84 -6.87 -6.32
C GLU A 36 -17.48 -6.85 -5.60
N GLY A 37 -16.47 -7.52 -6.15
CA GLY A 37 -15.14 -7.70 -5.57
C GLY A 37 -14.08 -6.78 -6.17
N VAL A 38 -12.83 -7.24 -6.08
CA VAL A 38 -11.64 -6.61 -6.67
C VAL A 38 -10.76 -7.65 -7.35
N THR A 39 -10.04 -7.22 -8.39
CA THR A 39 -9.07 -8.04 -9.10
C THR A 39 -7.78 -7.24 -9.26
N ARG A 40 -6.73 -7.64 -8.53
CA ARG A 40 -5.37 -7.09 -8.58
C ARG A 40 -4.38 -8.19 -8.92
N PRO A 41 -4.27 -8.61 -10.19
CA PRO A 41 -3.33 -9.65 -10.56
C PRO A 41 -1.90 -9.19 -10.24
N ALA A 42 -1.09 -10.07 -9.69
CA ALA A 42 0.31 -9.78 -9.37
C ALA A 42 1.06 -9.24 -10.60
N TYR A 43 1.85 -8.19 -10.45
CA TYR A 43 2.52 -7.51 -11.57
C TYR A 43 1.59 -6.87 -12.62
N GLY A 44 0.28 -6.87 -12.37
CA GLY A 44 -0.73 -6.25 -13.23
C GLY A 44 -0.89 -4.75 -13.00
N ALA A 45 -1.58 -4.10 -13.94
CA ALA A 45 -1.80 -2.66 -13.91
C ALA A 45 -2.58 -2.18 -12.67
N ALA A 46 -3.61 -2.93 -12.24
CA ALA A 46 -4.42 -2.58 -11.08
C ALA A 46 -3.63 -2.66 -9.76
N GLU A 47 -2.81 -3.69 -9.57
CA GLU A 47 -1.89 -3.79 -8.42
C GLU A 47 -0.88 -2.65 -8.45
N GLY A 48 -0.26 -2.39 -9.60
CA GLY A 48 0.69 -1.29 -9.79
C GLY A 48 0.10 0.08 -9.43
N ALA A 49 -1.12 0.38 -9.91
CA ALA A 49 -1.81 1.62 -9.58
C ALA A 49 -2.07 1.77 -8.07
N CYS A 50 -2.42 0.67 -7.37
CA CYS A 50 -2.59 0.70 -5.92
C CYS A 50 -1.26 0.95 -5.19
N LEU A 51 -0.16 0.36 -5.65
CA LEU A 51 1.18 0.59 -5.11
C LEU A 51 1.64 2.04 -5.34
N ASP A 52 1.36 2.62 -6.50
CA ASP A 52 1.70 4.01 -6.82
C ASP A 52 0.97 5.00 -5.89
N VAL A 53 -0.34 4.79 -5.68
CA VAL A 53 -1.14 5.57 -4.71
C VAL A 53 -0.59 5.42 -3.30
N LEU A 54 -0.29 4.18 -2.87
CA LEU A 54 0.27 3.91 -1.55
C LEU A 54 1.62 4.60 -1.35
N ALA A 55 2.51 4.56 -2.33
CA ALA A 55 3.80 5.23 -2.29
C ALA A 55 3.66 6.75 -2.25
N GLY A 56 2.72 7.32 -3.02
CA GLY A 56 2.42 8.76 -2.99
C GLY A 56 1.94 9.21 -1.62
N ILE A 57 0.98 8.49 -1.03
CA ILE A 57 0.45 8.78 0.31
C ILE A 57 1.52 8.60 1.38
N ALA A 58 2.34 7.55 1.32
CA ALA A 58 3.43 7.34 2.28
C ALA A 58 4.41 8.53 2.29
N ARG A 59 4.78 9.04 1.11
CA ARG A 59 5.63 10.22 0.98
C ARG A 59 4.95 11.48 1.49
N ALA A 60 3.66 11.67 1.22
CA ALA A 60 2.89 12.79 1.73
C ALA A 60 2.80 12.79 3.27
N GLU A 61 2.82 11.61 3.90
CA GLU A 61 2.87 11.43 5.35
C GLU A 61 4.30 11.50 5.93
N GLY A 62 5.30 11.84 5.11
CA GLY A 62 6.69 12.07 5.53
C GLY A 62 7.57 10.82 5.62
N LEU A 63 7.12 9.69 5.06
CA LEU A 63 7.91 8.46 4.98
C LEU A 63 8.76 8.42 3.69
N GLU A 64 9.88 7.70 3.74
CA GLU A 64 10.56 7.22 2.55
C GLU A 64 9.75 6.04 1.97
N ALA A 65 9.59 5.97 0.64
CA ALA A 65 8.91 4.87 -0.03
C ALA A 65 9.62 4.50 -1.35
N TRP A 66 9.97 3.22 -1.53
CA TRP A 66 10.71 2.74 -2.70
C TRP A 66 10.39 1.26 -3.00
N PRO A 67 10.41 0.85 -4.28
CA PRO A 67 10.34 -0.57 -4.63
C PRO A 67 11.69 -1.26 -4.45
N ASP A 68 11.67 -2.55 -4.08
CA ASP A 68 12.85 -3.42 -4.17
C ASP A 68 12.99 -4.07 -5.57
N ALA A 69 13.99 -4.93 -5.76
CA ALA A 69 14.24 -5.62 -7.02
C ALA A 69 13.13 -6.60 -7.44
N ALA A 70 12.32 -7.09 -6.50
CA ALA A 70 11.12 -7.89 -6.77
C ALA A 70 9.88 -7.00 -6.97
N GLY A 71 10.01 -5.68 -6.83
CA GLY A 71 8.93 -4.72 -6.97
C GLY A 71 8.06 -4.58 -5.71
N ASN A 72 8.40 -5.22 -4.58
CA ASN A 72 7.68 -4.98 -3.33
C ASN A 72 7.89 -3.54 -2.91
N LEU A 73 6.84 -2.88 -2.44
CA LEU A 73 6.95 -1.50 -1.97
C LEU A 73 7.34 -1.49 -0.50
N TRP A 74 8.49 -0.91 -0.20
CA TRP A 74 8.97 -0.64 1.14
C TRP A 74 8.69 0.79 1.54
N MET A 75 8.32 1.00 2.81
CA MET A 75 8.08 2.32 3.40
C MET A 75 8.69 2.40 4.79
N GLN A 76 9.34 3.49 5.14
CA GLN A 76 9.97 3.64 6.46
C GLN A 76 10.11 5.11 6.90
N PRO A 77 10.31 5.38 8.20
CA PRO A 77 10.76 6.70 8.67
C PRO A 77 12.11 7.09 8.07
N PRO A 78 12.31 8.37 7.71
CA PRO A 78 13.52 8.84 7.06
C PRO A 78 14.78 8.62 7.90
N GLY A 79 15.90 8.36 7.23
CA GLY A 79 17.20 8.17 7.89
C GLY A 79 17.39 6.80 8.56
N LEU A 80 16.44 5.88 8.44
CA LEU A 80 16.59 4.50 8.92
C LEU A 80 17.63 3.72 8.10
N GLY A 81 17.77 4.02 6.81
CA GLY A 81 18.75 3.42 5.90
C GLY A 81 18.68 1.89 5.91
N GLU A 82 19.85 1.23 5.91
CA GLU A 82 19.97 -0.24 5.92
C GLU A 82 19.93 -0.85 7.32
N ALA A 83 19.88 -0.05 8.38
CA ALA A 83 20.01 -0.54 9.74
C ALA A 83 18.89 -1.56 10.10
N PRO A 84 19.15 -2.64 10.87
CA PRO A 84 18.16 -3.68 11.16
C PRO A 84 16.95 -3.14 11.93
N ALA A 85 15.74 -3.32 11.38
CA ALA A 85 14.49 -2.86 11.98
C ALA A 85 13.39 -3.93 11.83
N PRO A 86 12.42 -3.99 12.76
CA PRO A 86 11.24 -4.82 12.56
C PRO A 86 10.49 -4.35 11.31
N ALA A 87 9.90 -5.31 10.60
CA ALA A 87 9.05 -5.05 9.45
C ALA A 87 7.65 -5.63 9.69
N CYS A 88 6.62 -4.93 9.23
CA CYS A 88 5.26 -5.45 9.17
C CYS A 88 4.60 -5.07 7.85
N GLY A 89 3.59 -5.82 7.44
CA GLY A 89 2.97 -5.65 6.15
C GLY A 89 2.20 -6.89 5.73
N SER A 90 1.73 -6.86 4.51
CA SER A 90 1.01 -7.97 3.87
C SER A 90 1.18 -7.85 2.34
N HIS A 91 0.24 -8.36 1.56
CA HIS A 91 0.32 -8.35 0.10
C HIS A 91 -0.68 -7.38 -0.54
N MET A 92 -0.38 -6.92 -1.76
CA MET A 92 -1.25 -6.01 -2.53
C MET A 92 -2.05 -6.74 -3.60
N ASP A 93 -1.60 -7.89 -4.10
CA ASP A 93 -2.34 -8.65 -5.10
C ASP A 93 -3.65 -9.21 -4.55
N SER A 94 -4.53 -9.66 -5.45
CA SER A 94 -5.76 -10.36 -5.09
C SER A 94 -6.10 -11.41 -6.13
N VAL A 95 -6.85 -12.42 -5.71
CA VAL A 95 -7.56 -13.32 -6.63
C VAL A 95 -8.65 -12.58 -7.44
N PRO A 96 -9.13 -13.16 -8.56
CA PRO A 96 -10.26 -12.60 -9.31
C PRO A 96 -11.51 -12.45 -8.44
N GLN A 97 -12.13 -11.26 -8.47
CA GLN A 97 -13.34 -10.92 -7.70
C GLN A 97 -13.20 -11.18 -6.20
N GLY A 98 -11.99 -11.06 -5.67
CA GLY A 98 -11.68 -11.23 -4.25
C GLY A 98 -12.23 -10.10 -3.36
N GLY A 99 -12.00 -10.23 -2.05
CA GLY A 99 -12.34 -9.19 -1.09
C GLY A 99 -11.36 -8.01 -1.13
N ASN A 100 -11.83 -6.80 -0.85
CA ASN A 100 -10.97 -5.61 -0.82
C ASN A 100 -10.10 -5.49 0.46
N PHE A 101 -10.21 -6.43 1.38
CA PHE A 101 -9.51 -6.37 2.67
C PHE A 101 -8.38 -7.39 2.79
N ASP A 102 -8.50 -8.52 2.10
CA ASP A 102 -7.45 -9.53 2.10
C ASP A 102 -6.19 -8.95 1.46
N GLY A 103 -5.06 -9.11 2.15
CA GLY A 103 -3.81 -8.41 1.88
C GLY A 103 -3.84 -6.91 2.17
N ALA A 104 -4.70 -6.17 1.46
CA ALA A 104 -4.74 -4.71 1.45
C ALA A 104 -4.91 -4.09 2.85
N ALA A 105 -5.70 -4.70 3.74
CA ALA A 105 -5.87 -4.20 5.11
C ALA A 105 -4.56 -4.28 5.92
N GLY A 106 -3.79 -5.36 5.74
CA GLY A 106 -2.49 -5.51 6.39
C GLY A 106 -1.44 -4.54 5.85
N VAL A 107 -1.50 -4.23 4.55
CA VAL A 107 -0.66 -3.19 3.93
C VAL A 107 -0.97 -1.80 4.50
N VAL A 108 -2.25 -1.44 4.58
CA VAL A 108 -2.69 -0.16 5.16
C VAL A 108 -2.32 -0.07 6.64
N ALA A 109 -2.51 -1.14 7.41
CA ALA A 109 -2.08 -1.19 8.80
C ALA A 109 -0.56 -1.01 8.94
N GLY A 110 0.23 -1.63 8.07
CA GLY A 110 1.69 -1.45 8.01
C GLY A 110 2.09 0.02 7.82
N LEU A 111 1.49 0.70 6.84
CA LEU A 111 1.70 2.13 6.62
C LEU A 111 1.41 2.95 7.89
N LEU A 112 0.28 2.71 8.55
CA LEU A 112 -0.10 3.42 9.77
C LEU A 112 0.88 3.16 10.92
N CYS A 113 1.38 1.93 11.06
CA CYS A 113 2.44 1.61 12.01
C CYS A 113 3.73 2.39 11.71
N ALA A 114 4.15 2.48 10.44
CA ALA A 114 5.34 3.24 10.04
C ALA A 114 5.15 4.75 10.28
N ARG A 115 3.96 5.27 9.99
CA ARG A 115 3.56 6.65 10.28
C ARG A 115 3.65 6.96 11.77
N GLN A 116 3.15 6.06 12.62
CA GLN A 116 3.23 6.21 14.07
C GLN A 116 4.67 6.09 14.58
N ALA A 117 5.46 5.16 14.01
CA ALA A 117 6.87 5.02 14.35
C ALA A 117 7.66 6.30 14.03
N LEU A 118 7.38 6.96 12.91
CA LEU A 118 7.95 8.28 12.58
C LEU A 118 7.63 9.32 13.66
N ARG A 119 6.36 9.42 14.09
CA ARG A 119 5.94 10.37 15.13
C ARG A 119 6.61 10.14 16.49
N GLU A 120 6.90 8.88 16.81
CA GLU A 120 7.51 8.48 18.07
C GLU A 120 9.05 8.36 18.01
N GLY A 121 9.67 8.60 16.85
CA GLY A 121 11.12 8.38 16.67
C GLY A 121 11.54 6.91 16.81
N ARG A 122 10.64 5.98 16.48
CA ARG A 122 10.89 4.53 16.49
C ARG A 122 11.24 4.01 15.10
N ARG A 123 11.82 2.81 15.06
CA ARG A 123 12.29 2.13 13.85
C ARG A 123 11.31 1.03 13.48
N LEU A 124 10.61 1.17 12.36
CA LEU A 124 9.73 0.15 11.80
C LEU A 124 9.66 0.34 10.29
N ARG A 125 9.73 -0.77 9.53
CA ARG A 125 9.49 -0.79 8.09
C ARG A 125 8.10 -1.35 7.80
N ALA A 126 7.38 -0.70 6.90
CA ALA A 126 6.20 -1.26 6.29
C ALA A 126 6.55 -1.86 4.92
N VAL A 127 5.86 -2.93 4.53
CA VAL A 127 6.02 -3.55 3.22
C VAL A 127 4.68 -3.92 2.61
N ALA A 128 4.52 -3.66 1.31
CA ALA A 128 3.48 -4.24 0.48
C ALA A 128 4.14 -5.25 -0.47
N LEU A 129 3.93 -6.53 -0.18
CA LEU A 129 4.43 -7.64 -0.98
C LEU A 129 3.60 -7.81 -2.26
N ARG A 130 4.24 -8.32 -3.31
CA ARG A 130 3.58 -8.67 -4.57
C ARG A 130 3.55 -10.19 -4.75
N GLY A 131 2.47 -10.70 -5.32
CA GLY A 131 2.37 -12.08 -5.77
C GLY A 131 2.23 -13.12 -4.65
N GLU A 132 1.56 -12.79 -3.56
CA GLU A 132 1.26 -13.76 -2.50
C GLU A 132 0.21 -14.78 -2.94
N GLU A 133 -0.85 -14.32 -3.61
CA GLU A 133 -1.95 -15.16 -4.11
C GLU A 133 -1.53 -15.92 -5.38
N SER A 134 -0.65 -15.31 -6.17
CA SER A 134 -0.14 -15.86 -7.44
C SER A 134 -1.23 -16.32 -8.44
N PRO A 135 -2.25 -15.50 -8.79
CA PRO A 135 -3.33 -15.91 -9.69
C PRO A 135 -2.85 -16.28 -11.11
N TRP A 136 -1.64 -15.86 -11.48
CA TRP A 136 -1.00 -16.24 -12.75
C TRP A 136 -0.40 -17.64 -12.77
N PHE A 137 -0.10 -18.19 -11.59
CA PHE A 137 0.60 -19.45 -11.40
C PHE A 137 -0.31 -20.46 -10.67
N GLY A 138 -1.55 -20.60 -11.14
CA GLY A 138 -2.48 -21.66 -10.75
C GLY A 138 -2.41 -22.85 -11.72
N ALA A 139 -2.49 -24.06 -11.18
CA ALA A 139 -2.41 -25.37 -11.86
C ALA A 139 -3.28 -25.49 -13.14
N PRO A 140 -2.88 -26.32 -14.13
CA PRO A 140 -3.52 -26.42 -15.45
C PRO A 140 -5.03 -26.69 -15.43
#